data_AF-A0A183D1R8-F1
#
_entry.id   AF-A0A183D1R8-F1
#
_cell.length_a   1.000
_cell.length_b   1.000
_cell.length_c   1.000
_cell.angle_alpha   90.00
_cell.angle_beta   90.00
_cell.angle_gamma   90.00
#
_symmetry.space_group_name_H-M   'P 1'
#
loop_
_entity.id
_entity.type
_entity.pdbx_description
1 polymer ?
#
loop_
_entity_poly.entity_id
_entity_poly.type
_entity_poly.pdbx_seq_one_letter_code
_entity_poly.pdbx_strand_id
1 'polypeptide(L)'
;MRDNGETTPSSCRSSGFYGFCLQVIDATQMGNLARFINHSCQPNCYAKIVSVEGEKRIVIYSKQPINKGDEITYDYKFPIEENKIDCLCGAPSCRGSLN
;
A
#
# COMPACT_ATOMS: atom_id res chain seq x y z
N MET A 1 -13.76 13.46 0.56
CA MET A 1 -14.81 12.48 0.90
C MET A 1 -14.21 11.52 1.91
N ARG A 2 -14.70 11.60 3.14
CA ARG A 2 -14.23 10.81 4.29
C ARG A 2 -14.99 9.51 4.28
N ASP A 3 -14.53 8.55 3.49
CA ASP A 3 -15.07 7.20 3.55
C ASP A 3 -14.14 6.40 4.46
N ASN A 4 -14.61 6.23 5.70
CA ASN A 4 -13.98 5.43 6.73
C ASN A 4 -13.97 3.98 6.23
N GLY A 5 -12.89 3.56 5.57
CA GLY A 5 -12.66 2.17 5.26
C GLY A 5 -12.70 1.38 6.57
N GLU A 6 -13.72 0.56 6.74
CA GLU A 6 -13.84 -0.34 7.88
C GLU A 6 -12.61 -1.25 7.88
N THR A 7 -11.74 -1.04 8.86
CA THR A 7 -10.60 -1.92 9.12
C THR A 7 -11.16 -3.25 9.60
N THR A 8 -11.19 -4.26 8.73
CA THR A 8 -11.57 -5.60 9.14
C THR A 8 -10.51 -6.12 10.12
N PRO A 9 -10.87 -6.49 11.37
CA PRO A 9 -9.93 -7.15 12.25
C PRO A 9 -9.73 -8.55 11.67
N SER A 10 -8.56 -8.84 11.12
CA SER A 10 -8.17 -10.22 10.83
C SER A 10 -8.12 -10.98 12.17
N SER A 11 -9.20 -11.70 12.47
CA SER A 11 -9.41 -12.67 13.55
C SER A 11 -8.24 -12.84 14.52
N CYS A 12 -8.17 -12.01 15.55
CA CYS A 12 -7.26 -12.22 16.68
C CYS A 12 -7.86 -13.33 17.57
N ARG A 13 -7.55 -14.60 17.27
CA ARG A 13 -7.90 -15.71 18.17
C ARG A 13 -7.00 -15.65 19.40
N SER A 14 -7.63 -15.48 20.56
CA SER A 14 -7.02 -15.40 21.88
C SER A 14 -6.47 -16.75 22.33
N SER A 15 -5.15 -16.94 22.19
CA SER A 15 -4.37 -17.93 22.94
C SER A 15 -2.97 -17.38 23.16
N GLY A 16 -2.56 -17.20 24.42
CA GLY A 16 -1.44 -16.35 24.83
C GLY A 16 -0.06 -16.69 24.24
N PHE A 17 0.57 -15.71 23.61
CA PHE A 17 2.00 -15.37 23.65
C PHE A 17 2.19 -14.10 22.79
N TYR A 18 2.66 -12.98 23.38
CA TYR A 18 2.92 -11.66 22.75
C TYR A 18 2.36 -11.46 21.32
N GLY A 19 1.04 -11.31 21.21
CA GLY A 19 0.34 -11.23 19.92
C GLY A 19 0.50 -9.85 19.27
N PHE A 20 1.30 -9.76 18.22
CA PHE A 20 1.20 -8.66 17.26
C PHE A 20 -0.10 -8.82 16.47
N CYS A 21 -1.15 -8.11 16.85
CA CYS A 21 -2.34 -7.99 16.00
C CYS A 21 -1.95 -7.16 14.76
N LEU A 22 -1.70 -7.84 13.65
CA LEU A 22 -1.47 -7.20 12.36
C LEU A 22 -2.81 -6.66 11.87
N GLN A 23 -2.94 -5.33 11.83
CA GLN A 23 -4.10 -4.65 11.27
C GLN A 23 -3.88 -4.45 9.78
N VAL A 24 -4.80 -5.00 8.96
CA VAL A 24 -4.79 -4.87 7.50
C VAL A 24 -5.95 -3.97 7.07
N ILE A 25 -5.73 -3.16 6.05
CA ILE A 25 -6.77 -2.33 5.43
C ILE A 25 -7.15 -2.99 4.11
N ASP A 26 -8.37 -3.49 4.00
CA ASP A 26 -8.92 -4.06 2.77
C ASP A 26 -9.84 -3.04 2.09
N ALA A 27 -9.51 -2.67 0.85
CA ALA A 27 -10.24 -1.70 0.04
C ALA A 27 -11.11 -2.34 -1.05
N THR A 28 -11.36 -3.66 -0.97
CA THR A 28 -12.07 -4.42 -2.01
C THR A 28 -13.52 -3.96 -2.19
N GLN A 29 -14.25 -3.77 -1.08
CA GLN A 29 -15.66 -3.37 -1.09
C GLN A 29 -15.85 -1.87 -0.85
N MET A 30 -15.04 -1.28 0.02
CA MET A 30 -15.11 0.13 0.39
C MET A 30 -13.69 0.72 0.43
N GLY A 31 -13.48 1.84 -0.24
CA GLY A 31 -12.16 2.48 -0.32
C GLY A 31 -12.22 3.81 -1.04
N ASN A 32 -11.07 4.43 -1.22
CA ASN A 32 -10.93 5.69 -1.96
C ASN A 32 -10.16 5.48 -3.28
N LEU A 33 -9.87 6.57 -3.99
CA LEU A 33 -9.10 6.53 -5.25
C LEU A 33 -7.69 5.95 -5.10
N ALA A 34 -7.13 5.87 -3.89
CA ALA A 34 -5.79 5.34 -3.68
C ALA A 34 -5.65 3.86 -4.06
N ARG A 35 -6.76 3.10 -4.13
CA ARG A 35 -6.78 1.71 -4.61
C ARG A 35 -6.30 1.53 -6.04
N PHE A 36 -6.26 2.61 -6.83
CA PHE A 36 -5.86 2.59 -8.24
C PHE A 36 -4.43 3.08 -8.45
N ILE A 37 -3.68 3.40 -7.38
CA ILE A 37 -2.29 3.86 -7.50
C ILE A 37 -1.41 2.65 -7.79
N ASN A 38 -0.80 2.63 -8.97
CA ASN A 38 -0.02 1.48 -9.45
C ASN A 38 1.37 1.37 -8.80
N HIS A 39 1.99 0.21 -9.05
CA HIS A 39 3.38 -0.04 -8.71
C HIS A 39 4.35 0.58 -9.73
N SER A 40 5.44 1.15 -9.23
CA SER A 40 6.67 1.36 -10.01
C SER A 40 7.91 1.00 -9.20
N CYS A 41 8.90 0.38 -9.85
CA CYS A 41 10.22 0.13 -9.26
C CYS A 41 11.03 1.43 -9.08
N GLN A 42 10.67 2.50 -9.79
CA GLN A 42 11.19 3.85 -9.59
C GLN A 42 10.03 4.81 -9.31
N PRO A 43 9.39 4.73 -8.14
CA PRO A 43 8.15 5.44 -7.87
C PRO A 43 8.39 6.90 -7.49
N ASN A 44 7.43 7.76 -7.83
CA ASN A 44 7.40 9.17 -7.42
C ASN A 44 6.77 9.39 -6.04
N CYS A 45 6.09 8.39 -5.47
CA CYS A 45 5.49 8.44 -4.14
C CYS A 45 5.99 7.33 -3.20
N TYR A 46 5.68 7.48 -1.91
CA TYR A 46 5.87 6.47 -0.87
C TYR A 46 4.69 6.47 0.10
N ALA A 47 4.37 5.30 0.64
CA ALA A 47 3.37 5.16 1.69
C ALA A 47 4.02 5.32 3.08
N LYS A 48 3.32 6.00 3.99
CA LYS A 48 3.69 6.13 5.40
C LYS A 48 2.47 5.91 6.28
N ILE A 49 2.67 5.19 7.39
CA ILE A 49 1.65 5.06 8.42
C ILE A 49 1.76 6.27 9.35
N VAL A 50 0.65 6.98 9.51
CA VAL A 50 0.53 8.13 10.41
C VAL A 50 -0.59 7.89 11.41
N SER A 51 -0.44 8.39 12.63
CA SER A 51 -1.50 8.39 13.62
C SER A 51 -2.26 9.70 13.55
N VAL A 52 -3.57 9.64 13.30
CA VAL A 52 -4.47 10.80 13.27
C VAL A 52 -5.60 10.50 14.24
N GLU A 53 -5.74 11.33 15.28
CA GLU A 53 -6.79 11.16 16.31
C GLU A 53 -6.76 9.80 17.03
N GLY A 54 -5.57 9.20 17.15
CA GLY A 54 -5.38 7.90 17.79
C GLY A 54 -5.53 6.69 16.86
N GLU A 55 -5.94 6.91 15.60
CA GLU A 55 -6.08 5.86 14.59
C GLU A 55 -4.91 5.85 13.60
N LYS A 56 -4.42 4.65 13.27
CA LYS A 56 -3.40 4.48 12.23
C LYS A 56 -4.03 4.60 10.85
N ARG A 57 -3.47 5.45 10.00
CA ARG A 57 -3.88 5.65 8.60
C ARG A 57 -2.69 5.54 7.67
N ILE A 58 -2.90 4.96 6.49
CA ILE A 58 -1.88 4.92 5.43
C ILE A 58 -2.03 6.16 4.57
N VAL A 59 -0.97 6.96 4.47
CA VAL A 59 -0.94 8.18 3.66
C VAL A 59 0.16 8.06 2.62
N ILE A 60 -0.17 8.43 1.38
CA ILE A 60 0.75 8.47 0.25
C ILE A 60 1.35 9.88 0.17
N TYR A 61 2.67 9.96 0.25
CA TYR A 61 3.43 11.20 0.13
C TYR A 61 4.26 11.18 -1.16
N SER A 62 4.40 12.35 -1.80
CA SER A 62 5.30 12.50 -2.93
C SER A 62 6.76 12.58 -2.47
N LYS A 63 7.66 11.98 -3.24
CA LYS A 63 9.13 12.08 -3.06
C LYS A 63 9.71 13.31 -3.76
N GLN A 64 8.99 13.80 -4.76
CA GLN A 64 9.39 14.88 -5.65
C GLN A 64 8.16 15.65 -6.12
N PRO A 65 8.31 16.86 -6.69
CA PRO A 65 7.21 17.54 -7.36
C PRO A 65 6.62 16.67 -8.47
N ILE A 66 5.28 16.58 -8.52
CA ILE A 66 4.54 15.80 -9.51
C ILE A 66 3.78 16.78 -10.40
N ASN A 67 3.98 16.70 -11.71
CA ASN A 67 3.32 17.58 -12.65
C ASN A 67 1.93 17.06 -13.01
N LYS A 68 1.09 17.94 -13.56
CA LYS A 68 -0.23 17.55 -14.04
C LYS A 68 -0.09 16.54 -15.18
N GLY A 69 -0.72 15.38 -15.02
CA GLY A 69 -0.69 14.29 -16.01
C GLY A 69 0.31 13.19 -15.68
N ASP A 70 1.22 13.42 -14.72
CA ASP A 70 2.12 12.36 -14.25
C ASP A 70 1.33 11.29 -13.50
N GLU A 71 1.59 10.03 -13.79
CA GLU A 71 1.01 8.91 -13.06
C GLU A 71 1.58 8.84 -11.64
N ILE A 72 0.73 8.73 -10.63
CA ILE A 72 1.14 8.54 -9.25
C ILE A 72 1.45 7.05 -9.04
N THR A 73 2.64 6.72 -8.54
CA THR A 73 3.08 5.34 -8.31
C THR A 73 3.84 5.18 -6.99
N TYR A 74 3.75 4.01 -6.35
CA TYR A 74 4.54 3.68 -5.17
C TYR A 74 5.07 2.23 -5.19
N ASP A 75 6.04 1.92 -4.32
CA ASP A 75 6.56 0.56 -4.22
C ASP A 75 5.62 -0.30 -3.35
N TYR A 76 5.03 -1.35 -3.93
CA TYR A 76 4.10 -2.25 -3.24
C TYR A 76 4.80 -3.11 -2.19
N LYS A 77 6.12 -3.34 -2.34
CA LYS A 77 6.94 -4.15 -1.42
C LYS A 77 6.32 -5.53 -1.14
N PHE A 78 5.82 -6.19 -2.18
CA PHE A 78 5.38 -7.58 -2.02
C PHE A 78 6.56 -8.45 -1.56
N PRO A 79 6.31 -9.38 -0.62
CA PRO A 79 7.34 -10.32 -0.18
C PRO A 79 7.77 -11.19 -1.36
N ILE A 80 9.03 -11.65 -1.32
CA ILE A 80 9.56 -12.48 -2.40
C ILE A 80 8.94 -13.86 -2.34
N GLU A 81 8.27 -14.24 -3.43
CA GLU A 81 7.62 -15.54 -3.58
C GLU A 81 8.13 -16.26 -4.85
N GLU A 82 7.92 -17.58 -4.91
CA GLU A 82 8.30 -18.42 -6.06
C GLU A 82 7.41 -18.12 -7.28
N ASN A 83 6.12 -17.88 -7.05
CA ASN A 83 5.17 -17.53 -8.10
C ASN A 83 5.33 -16.05 -8.46
N LYS A 84 6.10 -15.78 -9.51
CA LYS A 84 6.39 -14.41 -9.95
C LYS A 84 5.18 -13.75 -10.63
N ILE A 85 4.91 -12.52 -10.23
CA ILE A 85 3.96 -11.63 -10.90
C ILE A 85 4.77 -10.61 -11.70
N ASP A 86 4.58 -10.58 -13.02
CA ASP A 86 5.32 -9.70 -13.90
C ASP A 86 5.10 -8.22 -13.57
N CYS A 87 6.19 -7.47 -13.52
CA CYS A 87 6.17 -6.03 -13.31
C CYS A 87 6.25 -5.30 -14.66
N LEU A 88 5.18 -4.58 -15.00
CA LEU A 88 5.06 -3.84 -16.26
C LEU A 88 5.24 -2.33 -16.08
N CYS A 89 5.95 -1.89 -15.04
CA CYS A 89 6.05 -0.48 -14.70
C CYS A 89 6.88 0.39 -15.65
N GLY A 90 7.61 -0.21 -16.60
CA GLY A 90 8.40 0.52 -17.60
C GLY A 90 9.65 1.27 -17.07
N ALA A 91 9.97 1.16 -15.78
CA ALA A 91 11.14 1.82 -15.22
C ALA A 91 12.45 1.24 -15.81
N PRO A 92 13.48 2.06 -16.09
CA PRO A 92 14.77 1.58 -16.61
C PRO A 92 15.44 0.55 -15.71
N SER A 93 15.25 0.68 -14.39
CA SER A 93 15.75 -0.25 -13.36
C SER A 93 14.62 -1.13 -12.80
N CYS A 94 13.72 -1.61 -13.66
CA CYS A 94 12.64 -2.51 -13.26
C CYS A 94 13.19 -3.84 -12.72
N ARG A 95 12.60 -4.34 -11.63
CA ARG A 95 12.96 -5.64 -11.03
C ARG A 95 12.50 -6.84 -11.86
N GLY A 96 11.64 -6.64 -12.85
CA GLY A 96 11.02 -7.70 -13.65
C GLY A 96 9.77 -8.31 -13.01
N SER A 97 9.71 -8.39 -11.67
CA SER A 97 8.54 -8.89 -10.92
C SER A 97 8.13 -7.94 -9.78
N LEU A 98 6.86 -8.04 -9.37
CA LEU A 98 6.31 -7.29 -8.22
C LEU A 98 6.76 -7.91 -6.88
N ASN A 99 6.97 -9.23 -6.88
CA ASN A 99 7.43 -10.07 -5.78
C ASN A 99 8.74 -10.78 -6.14
#